data_AF-A0A1C6AR26-F1
#
_entry.id   AF-A0A1C6AR26-F1
#
_cell.length_a   1.000
_cell.length_b   1.000
_cell.length_c   1.000
_cell.angle_alpha   90.00
_cell.angle_beta   90.00
_cell.angle_gamma   90.00
#
_symmetry.space_group_name_H-M   'P 1'
#
loop_
_entity.id
_entity.type
_entity.pdbx_description
1 polymer ?
#
loop_
_entity_poly.entity_id
_entity_poly.type
_entity_poly.pdbx_seq_one_letter_code
_entity_poly.pdbx_strand_id
1 'polypeptide(L)'
;MDVEDEILSEIESRDTTIMMKNKELELKNKELESKSQELESKSQELESKSQELESKSQELESKSQELESKSQELISKNKMLGNMISLLRKQGLSDENIAKELNIGINKLAEYV
;
A
#
# COMPACT_ATOMS: atom_id res chain seq x y z
N MET A 1 6.62 4.09 -79.17
CA MET A 1 5.79 4.08 -77.96
C MET A 1 5.42 5.52 -77.73
N ASP A 2 4.12 5.80 -77.74
CA ASP A 2 3.63 7.18 -77.74
C ASP A 2 3.81 7.77 -76.34
N VAL A 3 4.08 9.07 -76.24
CA VAL A 3 4.31 9.79 -74.97
C VAL A 3 3.16 9.56 -73.97
N GLU A 4 1.96 9.30 -74.48
CA GLU A 4 0.77 8.96 -73.72
C GLU A 4 0.92 7.63 -72.95
N ASP A 5 1.55 6.61 -73.54
CA ASP A 5 1.77 5.31 -72.89
C ASP A 5 2.76 5.41 -71.72
N GLU A 6 3.79 6.25 -71.86
CA GLU A 6 4.80 6.50 -70.81
C GLU A 6 4.18 7.25 -69.63
N ILE A 7 3.35 8.27 -69.90
CA ILE A 7 2.61 9.00 -68.86
C ILE A 7 1.65 8.09 -68.11
N LEU A 8 0.93 7.21 -68.84
CA LEU A 8 0.00 6.27 -68.22
C LEU A 8 0.73 5.28 -67.29
N SER A 9 1.86 4.72 -67.74
CA SER A 9 2.68 3.82 -66.93
C SER A 9 3.21 4.49 -65.65
N GLU A 10 3.60 5.76 -65.73
CA GLU A 10 4.09 6.51 -64.55
C GLU A 10 2.95 6.78 -63.56
N ILE A 11 1.75 7.08 -64.03
CA ILE A 11 0.56 7.25 -63.18
C ILE A 11 0.24 5.93 -62.46
N GLU A 12 0.19 4.81 -63.17
CA GLU A 12 -0.11 3.49 -62.58
C GLU A 12 0.92 3.10 -61.50
N SER A 13 2.20 3.40 -61.74
CA SER A 13 3.29 3.19 -60.78
C SER A 13 3.10 4.04 -59.51
N ARG A 14 2.73 5.31 -59.68
CA ARG A 14 2.45 6.24 -58.57
C ARG A 14 1.24 5.83 -57.77
N ASP A 15 0.15 5.43 -58.43
CA ASP A 15 -1.07 4.96 -57.77
C ASP A 15 -0.82 3.70 -56.95
N THR A 16 -0.06 2.74 -57.51
CA THR A 16 0.38 1.54 -56.79
C THR A 16 1.19 1.91 -55.55
N THR A 17 2.13 2.86 -55.69
CA THR A 17 2.95 3.34 -54.56
C THR A 17 2.10 4.00 -53.48
N ILE A 18 1.13 4.83 -53.87
CA ILE A 18 0.19 5.49 -52.93
C ILE A 18 -0.64 4.43 -52.21
N MET A 19 -1.16 3.43 -52.92
CA MET A 19 -1.95 2.34 -52.32
C MET A 19 -1.12 1.56 -51.28
N MET A 20 0.13 1.24 -51.58
CA MET A 20 1.04 0.58 -50.64
C MET A 20 1.29 1.42 -49.38
N LYS A 21 1.56 2.73 -49.55
CA LYS A 21 1.75 3.64 -48.42
C LYS A 21 0.50 3.79 -47.56
N ASN A 22 -0.68 3.85 -48.17
CA ASN A 22 -1.94 3.92 -47.43
C ASN A 22 -2.16 2.66 -46.59
N LYS A 23 -1.85 1.47 -47.13
CA LYS A 23 -1.93 0.21 -46.39
C LYS A 23 -0.93 0.18 -45.22
N GLU A 24 0.29 0.67 -45.43
CA GLU A 24 1.29 0.78 -44.35
C GLU A 24 0.82 1.73 -43.24
N LEU A 25 0.25 2.88 -43.60
CA LEU A 25 -0.32 3.83 -42.63
C LEU A 25 -1.49 3.22 -41.85
N GLU A 26 -2.37 2.47 -42.50
CA GLU A 26 -3.48 1.79 -41.82
C GLU A 26 -2.97 0.78 -40.80
N LEU A 27 -1.94 -0.01 -41.13
CA LEU A 27 -1.31 -0.94 -40.20
C LEU A 27 -0.66 -0.23 -39.01
N LYS A 28 0.07 0.87 -39.26
CA LYS A 28 0.67 1.69 -38.21
C LYS A 28 -0.39 2.30 -37.28
N ASN A 29 -1.51 2.76 -37.82
CA ASN A 29 -2.61 3.29 -37.02
C ASN A 29 -3.22 2.21 -36.11
N LYS A 30 -3.44 0.99 -36.63
CA LYS A 30 -3.92 -0.13 -35.80
C LYS A 30 -2.93 -0.51 -34.70
N GLU A 31 -1.62 -0.50 -34.99
CA GLU A 31 -0.60 -0.74 -33.98
C GLU A 31 -0.59 0.34 -32.88
N LEU A 32 -0.73 1.60 -33.26
CA LEU A 32 -0.82 2.71 -32.32
C LEU A 32 -2.08 2.63 -31.44
N GLU A 33 -3.22 2.28 -32.02
CA GLU A 33 -4.47 2.07 -31.29
C GLU A 33 -4.33 0.94 -30.26
N SER A 34 -3.75 -0.20 -30.68
CA SER A 34 -3.48 -1.32 -29.76
C SER A 34 -2.54 -0.92 -28.61
N LYS A 35 -1.47 -0.17 -28.88
CA LYS A 35 -0.55 0.33 -27.85
C LYS A 35 -1.26 1.31 -26.90
N SER A 36 -2.15 2.14 -27.41
CA SER A 36 -2.94 3.06 -26.60
C SER A 36 -3.84 2.31 -25.62
N GLN A 37 -4.53 1.27 -26.07
CA GLN A 37 -5.38 0.43 -25.23
C GLN A 37 -4.58 -0.33 -24.16
N GLU A 38 -3.38 -0.81 -24.51
CA GLU A 38 -2.48 -1.46 -23.55
C GLU A 38 -2.02 -0.48 -22.45
N LEU A 39 -1.65 0.75 -22.84
CA LEU A 39 -1.26 1.79 -21.89
C LEU A 39 -2.41 2.20 -20.97
N GLU A 40 -3.62 2.33 -21.50
CA GLU A 40 -4.82 2.61 -20.69
C GLU A 40 -5.08 1.50 -19.66
N SER A 41 -4.99 0.24 -20.09
CA SER A 41 -5.16 -0.92 -19.20
C SER A 41 -4.11 -0.93 -18.08
N LYS A 42 -2.84 -0.66 -18.42
CA LYS A 42 -1.75 -0.55 -17.43
C LYS A 42 -1.97 0.61 -16.46
N SER A 43 -2.51 1.74 -16.94
CA SER A 43 -2.85 2.88 -16.09
C SER A 43 -3.90 2.51 -15.06
N GLN A 44 -4.97 1.81 -15.47
CA GLN A 44 -6.03 1.34 -14.57
C GLN A 44 -5.52 0.33 -13.53
N GLU A 45 -4.62 -0.58 -13.94
CA GLU A 45 -4.00 -1.53 -13.00
C GLU A 45 -3.15 -0.81 -11.94
N LEU A 46 -2.38 0.21 -12.35
CA LEU A 46 -1.57 1.01 -11.43
C LEU A 46 -2.43 1.81 -10.46
N GLU A 47 -3.52 2.39 -10.92
CA GLU A 47 -4.48 3.11 -10.07
C GLU A 47 -5.10 2.18 -9.01
N SER A 48 -5.52 0.98 -9.44
CA SER A 48 -6.06 -0.04 -8.52
C SER A 48 -5.05 -0.46 -7.45
N LYS A 49 -3.78 -0.68 -7.84
CA LYS A 49 -2.70 -1.00 -6.89
C LYS A 49 -2.43 0.14 -5.92
N SER A 50 -2.52 1.40 -6.38
CA SER A 50 -2.35 2.56 -5.51
C SER A 50 -3.43 2.62 -4.43
N GLN A 51 -4.70 2.38 -4.80
CA GLN A 51 -5.81 2.34 -3.84
C GLN A 51 -5.68 1.20 -2.83
N GLU A 52 -5.20 0.02 -3.26
CA GLU A 52 -4.94 -1.10 -2.35
C GLU A 52 -3.83 -0.76 -1.33
N LEU A 53 -2.75 -0.11 -1.79
CA LEU A 53 -1.65 0.32 -0.93
C LEU A 53 -2.09 1.38 0.08
N GLU A 54 -2.91 2.34 -0.34
CA GLU A 54 -3.48 3.35 0.56
C GLU A 54 -4.34 2.71 1.66
N SER A 55 -5.20 1.77 1.27
CA SER A 55 -6.05 1.02 2.22
C SER A 55 -5.21 0.24 3.24
N LYS A 56 -4.15 -0.45 2.79
CA LYS A 56 -3.21 -1.16 3.68
C LYS A 56 -2.49 -0.20 4.63
N SER A 57 -2.13 0.99 4.17
CA SER A 57 -1.50 2.00 5.02
C SER A 57 -2.43 2.46 6.14
N GLN A 58 -3.71 2.70 5.83
CA GLN A 58 -4.72 3.09 6.83
C GLN A 58 -4.97 1.99 7.86
N GLU A 59 -4.99 0.71 7.44
CA GLU A 59 -5.11 -0.43 8.35
C GLU A 59 -3.91 -0.50 9.32
N LEU A 60 -2.69 -0.35 8.80
CA LEU A 60 -1.48 -0.35 9.61
C LEU A 60 -1.45 0.81 10.62
N GLU A 61 -1.87 2.00 10.21
CA GLU A 61 -1.97 3.16 11.11
C GLU A 61 -2.97 2.89 12.25
N SER A 62 -4.15 2.36 11.92
CA SER A 62 -5.18 1.99 12.91
C SER A 62 -4.65 0.97 13.92
N LYS A 63 -3.93 -0.06 13.43
CA LYS A 63 -3.32 -1.08 14.28
C LYS A 63 -2.22 -0.51 15.18
N SER A 64 -1.45 0.46 14.67
CA SER A 64 -0.44 1.18 15.46
C SER A 64 -1.08 1.96 16.61
N GLN A 65 -2.17 2.69 16.35
CA GLN A 65 -2.92 3.42 17.36
C GLN A 65 -3.54 2.50 18.44
N GLU A 66 -4.03 1.33 18.04
CA GLU A 66 -4.55 0.33 18.97
C GLU A 66 -3.43 -0.21 19.89
N LEU A 67 -2.25 -0.50 19.34
CA LEU A 67 -1.09 -0.94 20.11
C LEU A 67 -0.60 0.14 21.08
N GLU A 68 -0.56 1.39 20.64
CA GLU A 68 -0.21 2.52 21.51
C GLU A 68 -1.21 2.66 22.67
N SER A 69 -2.51 2.55 22.39
CA SER A 69 -3.56 2.59 23.41
C SER A 69 -3.43 1.47 24.43
N LYS A 70 -3.16 0.23 23.97
CA LYS A 70 -2.90 -0.93 24.84
C LYS A 70 -1.65 -0.73 25.70
N SER A 71 -0.59 -0.14 25.13
CA SER A 71 0.63 0.19 25.86
C SER A 71 0.35 1.20 26.98
N GLN A 72 -0.41 2.26 26.70
CA GLN A 72 -0.81 3.25 27.71
C GLN A 72 -1.69 2.64 28.81
N GLU A 73 -2.59 1.72 28.47
CA GLU A 73 -3.39 1.00 29.45
C GLU A 73 -2.52 0.15 30.39
N LEU A 74 -1.53 -0.57 29.83
CA LEU A 74 -0.57 -1.35 30.63
C LEU A 74 0.28 -0.47 31.54
N ILE A 75 0.79 0.65 31.03
CA ILE A 75 1.53 1.64 31.84
C ILE A 75 0.66 2.14 32.99
N SER A 76 -0.60 2.47 32.72
CA SER A 76 -1.55 2.93 33.73
C SER A 76 -1.83 1.87 34.79
N LYS A 77 -2.04 0.61 34.39
CA LYS A 77 -2.22 -0.53 35.31
C LYS A 77 -0.99 -0.75 36.19
N ASN A 78 0.21 -0.71 35.60
CA ASN A 78 1.46 -0.85 36.36
C ASN A 78 1.62 0.28 37.38
N LYS A 79 1.29 1.52 37.01
CA LYS A 79 1.32 2.67 37.93
C LYS A 79 0.31 2.51 39.08
N MET A 80 -0.91 2.07 38.79
CA MET A 80 -1.91 1.79 39.83
C MET A 80 -1.44 0.70 40.78
N LEU A 81 -0.85 -0.37 40.26
CA LEU A 81 -0.32 -1.46 41.07
C LEU A 81 0.83 -1.00 41.97
N GLY A 82 1.78 -0.23 41.45
CA GLY A 82 2.86 0.38 42.24
C GLY A 82 2.35 1.30 43.35
N ASN A 83 1.33 2.11 43.05
CA ASN A 83 0.67 2.95 44.07
C ASN A 83 0.02 2.11 45.18
N MET A 84 -0.65 1.00 44.81
CA MET A 84 -1.28 0.10 45.77
C MET A 84 -0.25 -0.57 46.67
N ILE A 85 0.87 -1.06 46.11
CA ILE A 85 2.00 -1.61 46.87
C ILE A 85 2.55 -0.57 47.84
N SER A 86 2.77 0.67 47.40
CA SER A 86 3.25 1.76 48.25
C SER A 86 2.29 2.05 49.42
N LEU A 87 0.98 2.05 49.17
CA LEU A 87 -0.04 2.25 50.21
C LEU A 87 -0.07 1.12 51.23
N LEU A 88 -0.03 -0.15 50.80
CA LEU A 88 -0.04 -1.29 51.70
C LEU A 88 1.24 -1.35 52.57
N ARG A 89 2.40 -0.98 52.01
CA ARG A 89 3.64 -0.82 52.78
C ARG A 89 3.51 0.26 53.84
N LYS A 90 2.90 1.41 53.51
CA LYS A 90 2.62 2.49 54.49
C LYS A 90 1.65 2.06 55.58
N GLN A 91 0.76 1.12 55.31
CA GLN A 91 -0.13 0.51 56.31
C GLN A 91 0.57 -0.54 57.19
N GLY A 92 1.84 -0.85 56.94
CA GLY A 92 2.65 -1.77 57.74
C GLY A 92 2.55 -3.24 57.34
N LEU A 93 1.97 -3.56 56.17
CA LEU A 93 1.98 -4.93 55.65
C LEU A 93 3.40 -5.32 55.20
N SER A 94 3.79 -6.57 55.46
CA SER A 94 5.03 -7.14 54.93
C SER A 94 4.89 -7.46 53.44
N ASP A 95 6.02 -7.48 52.73
CA ASP A 95 6.05 -7.80 51.30
C ASP A 95 5.48 -9.20 51.00
N GLU A 96 5.59 -10.17 51.91
CA GLU A 96 4.95 -11.49 51.77
C GLU A 96 3.43 -11.42 51.76
N ASN A 97 2.84 -10.57 52.61
CA ASN A 97 1.39 -10.41 52.69
C ASN A 97 0.86 -9.61 51.50
N ILE A 98 1.60 -8.58 51.06
CA ILE A 98 1.25 -7.79 49.87
C ILE A 98 1.29 -8.67 48.61
N ALA A 99 2.34 -9.48 48.45
CA ALA A 99 2.47 -10.42 47.34
C ALA A 99 1.28 -11.40 47.27
N LYS A 100 0.86 -11.93 48.42
CA LYS A 100 -0.33 -12.81 48.52
C LYS A 100 -1.62 -12.07 48.18
N GLU A 101 -1.82 -10.88 48.72
CA GLU A 101 -3.05 -10.09 48.51
C GLU A 101 -3.22 -9.67 47.05
N LEU A 102 -2.13 -9.29 46.39
CA LEU A 102 -2.14 -8.85 45.00
C LEU A 102 -1.94 -10.00 44.01
N ASN A 103 -1.82 -11.23 44.50
CA ASN A 103 -1.55 -12.44 43.71
C ASN A 103 -0.38 -12.28 42.72
N ILE A 104 0.72 -11.68 43.21
CA ILE A 104 1.96 -11.49 42.45
C ILE A 104 3.13 -12.12 43.19
N GLY A 105 4.14 -12.56 42.44
CA GLY A 105 5.36 -13.09 43.04
C GLY A 105 6.08 -12.01 43.86
N ILE A 106 6.57 -12.35 45.06
CA ILE A 106 7.25 -11.40 45.95
C ILE A 106 8.43 -10.69 45.26
N ASN A 107 9.16 -11.41 44.40
CA ASN A 107 10.29 -10.88 43.61
C ASN A 107 9.86 -9.80 42.60
N LYS A 108 8.60 -9.82 42.17
CA LYS A 108 8.06 -8.84 41.22
C LYS A 108 7.62 -7.54 41.89
N LEU A 109 7.47 -7.49 43.22
CA LEU A 109 7.11 -6.25 43.92
C LEU A 109 8.12 -5.12 43.67
N ALA A 110 9.40 -5.48 43.51
CA ALA A 110 10.47 -4.54 43.20
C ALA A 110 10.39 -3.97 41.77
N GLU A 111 9.63 -4.58 40.85
CA GLU A 111 9.43 -4.07 39.48
C GLU A 111 8.40 -2.92 39.42
N TYR A 112 7.65 -2.70 40.51
CA TYR A 112 6.55 -1.73 40.60
C TYR A 112 6.86 -0.52 41.49
N VAL A 113 8.09 -0.39 41.99
CA VAL A 113 8.54 0.67 42.91
C VAL A 113 9.87 1.24 42.43
#